data_AF-W4Q055-F1
#
_entry.id   AF-W4Q055-F1
#
_cell.length_a   1.000
_cell.length_b   1.000
_cell.length_c   1.000
_cell.angle_alpha   90.00
_cell.angle_beta   90.00
_cell.angle_gamma   90.00
#
_symmetry.space_group_name_H-M   'P 1'
#
loop_
_entity.id
_entity.type
_entity.pdbx_description
1 polymer ?
#
loop_
_entity_poly.entity_id
_entity_poly.type
_entity_poly.pdbx_seq_one_letter_code
_entity_poly.pdbx_strand_id
1 'polypeptide(L)' 'MKHGQLALIDEIQKIHEELRLIMTAVQAKTLFELQKKPLIISGDTYHWASQRGFDVSIFSRR' A
#
# COMPACT_ATOMS: atom_id res chain seq x y z
N MET A 1 -5.91 31.58 -9.66
CA MET A 1 -4.74 30.70 -9.89
C MET A 1 -3.55 31.14 -9.05
N LYS A 2 -3.65 31.02 -7.72
CA LYS A 2 -2.54 31.21 -6.78
C LYS A 2 -2.81 30.12 -5.75
N HIS A 3 -2.32 28.90 -5.94
CA HIS A 3 -1.10 28.44 -5.29
C HIS A 3 -0.65 27.09 -5.88
N GLY A 4 -0.54 26.94 -7.21
CA GLY A 4 -0.32 25.63 -7.86
C GLY A 4 0.85 24.81 -7.28
N GLN A 5 2.03 25.42 -7.13
CA GLN A 5 3.19 24.75 -6.55
C GLN A 5 3.05 24.47 -5.05
N LEU A 6 2.51 25.41 -4.26
CA LEU A 6 2.34 25.20 -2.81
C LEU A 6 1.28 24.13 -2.53
N ALA A 7 0.16 24.16 -3.25
CA ALA A 7 -0.88 23.13 -3.16
C ALA A 7 -0.34 21.73 -3.52
N LEU A 8 0.56 21.64 -4.51
CA LEU A 8 1.24 20.39 -4.84
C LEU A 8 2.17 19.93 -3.70
N ILE A 9 2.91 20.85 -3.09
CA ILE A 9 3.77 20.54 -1.92
C ILE A 9 2.92 20.00 -0.77
N ASP A 10 1.80 20.66 -0.47
CA ASP A 10 0.87 20.25 0.59
C ASP A 10 0.28 18.85 0.30
N GLU A 11 -0.10 18.57 -0.95
CA GLU A 11 -0.63 17.26 -1.34
C GLU A 11 0.43 16.16 -1.23
N ILE A 12 1.68 16.45 -1.63
CA ILE A 12 2.80 15.51 -1.45
C ILE A 12 2.99 15.21 0.05
N GLN A 13 3.03 16.24 0.90
CA GLN A 13 3.17 16.06 2.35
C GLN A 13 2.02 15.23 2.94
N LYS A 14 0.79 15.48 2.49
CA LYS A 14 -0.39 14.72 2.91
C LYS A 14 -0.28 13.24 2.58
N ILE A 15 0.14 12.90 1.36
CA ILE A 15 0.39 11.50 0.95
C ILE A 15 1.44 10.85 1.85
N HIS A 16 2.52 11.58 2.19
CA HIS A 16 3.54 11.07 3.11
C HIS A 16 2.99 10.82 4.53
N GLU A 17 2.12 11.68 5.05
CA GLU A 17 1.49 11.47 6.36
C GLU A 17 0.48 10.32 6.36
N GLU A 18 -0.36 10.19 5.33
CA GLU A 18 -1.30 9.07 5.20
C GLU A 18 -0.54 7.73 5.10
N LEU A 19 0.57 7.69 4.36
CA LEU A 19 1.43 6.51 4.31
C LEU A 19 2.05 6.20 5.67
N ARG A 20 2.55 7.20 6.41
CA ARG A 20 3.06 7.02 7.78
C ARG A 20 1.99 6.48 8.74
N LEU A 21 0.75 6.96 8.60
CA LEU A 21 -0.38 6.50 9.40
C LEU A 21 -0.66 5.02 9.15
N ILE A 22 -0.74 4.61 7.88
CA ILE A 22 -0.92 3.19 7.49
C ILE A 22 0.23 2.35 8.03
N MET A 23 1.48 2.77 7.79
CA MET A 23 2.68 2.08 8.27
C MET A 23 2.67 1.91 9.79
N THR A 24 2.22 2.92 10.54
CA THR A 24 2.08 2.86 11.99
C THR A 24 1.03 1.83 12.39
N ALA A 25 -0.15 1.85 11.76
CA ALA A 25 -1.24 0.93 12.04
C ALA A 25 -0.87 -0.54 11.81
N VAL A 26 -0.04 -0.82 10.78
CA VAL A 26 0.44 -2.18 10.48
C VAL A 26 1.80 -2.50 11.09
N GLN A 27 2.33 -1.62 11.95
CA GLN A 27 3.61 -1.78 12.63
C GLN A 27 4.79 -2.03 11.65
N ALA A 28 4.86 -1.28 10.56
CA ALA A 28 5.98 -1.27 9.62
C ALA A 28 6.84 -0.02 9.83
N LYS A 29 8.10 -0.18 10.22
CA LYS A 29 9.04 0.93 10.45
C LYS A 29 9.71 1.41 9.16
N THR A 30 9.71 0.57 8.12
CA THR A 30 10.33 0.87 6.82
C THR A 30 9.41 0.45 5.68
N LEU A 31 9.63 1.00 4.48
CA LEU A 31 8.90 0.56 3.27
C LEU A 31 9.16 -0.91 2.96
N PHE A 32 10.35 -1.41 3.26
CA PHE A 32 10.68 -2.83 3.09
C PHE A 32 9.84 -3.72 4.01
N GLU A 33 9.70 -3.33 5.29
CA GLU A 33 8.81 -4.02 6.22
C GLU A 33 7.35 -3.96 5.76
N LEU A 34 6.88 -2.82 5.25
CA LEU A 34 5.52 -2.65 4.74
C LEU A 34 5.22 -3.63 3.59
N GLN A 35 6.15 -3.79 2.63
CA GLN A 35 6.03 -4.72 1.51
C GLN A 35 5.92 -6.20 1.95
N LYS A 36 6.44 -6.51 3.15
CA LYS A 36 6.44 -7.86 3.71
C LYS A 36 5.25 -8.13 4.64
N LYS A 37 4.44 -7.12 4.99
CA LYS A 37 3.28 -7.33 5.85
C LYS A 37 2.30 -8.33 5.24
N PRO A 38 1.71 -9.24 6.05
CA PRO A 38 0.66 -10.13 5.58
C PRO A 38 -0.53 -9.36 5.03
N LEU A 39 -1.06 -9.80 3.90
CA LEU A 39 -2.28 -9.26 3.30
C LEU A 39 -3.10 -10.35 2.63
N ILE A 40 -4.39 -10.08 2.47
CA ILE A 40 -5.32 -10.97 1.76
C ILE A 40 -5.69 -10.31 0.44
N ILE A 41 -5.52 -11.05 -0.66
CA ILE A 41 -6.04 -10.70 -1.98
C ILE A 41 -7.33 -11.48 -2.17
N SER A 42 -8.44 -10.79 -2.44
CA SER A 42 -9.77 -11.38 -2.61
C SER A 42 -10.47 -10.83 -3.88
N GLY A 43 -11.64 -11.38 -4.21
CA GLY A 43 -12.48 -10.91 -5.33
C GLY A 43 -11.84 -11.11 -6.70
N ASP A 44 -12.08 -10.16 -7.61
CA ASP A 44 -11.66 -10.24 -9.01
C ASP A 44 -10.14 -10.38 -9.16
N THR A 45 -9.36 -9.70 -8.32
CA THR A 45 -7.89 -9.78 -8.33
C THR A 45 -7.42 -11.18 -7.94
N TYR A 46 -8.03 -11.79 -6.91
CA TYR A 46 -7.76 -13.18 -6.54
C TYR A 46 -8.07 -14.12 -7.69
N HIS A 47 -9.26 -13.99 -8.28
CA HIS A 47 -9.70 -14.83 -9.40
C HIS A 47 -8.75 -14.72 -10.59
N TRP A 48 -8.46 -13.50 -11.04
CA TRP A 48 -7.57 -13.22 -12.15
C TRP A 48 -6.15 -13.77 -11.94
N ALA A 49 -5.57 -13.54 -10.76
CA ALA A 49 -4.23 -14.03 -10.45
C ALA A 49 -4.19 -15.57 -10.41
N SER A 50 -5.20 -16.19 -9.80
CA SER A 50 -5.32 -17.65 -9.72
C SER A 50 -5.49 -18.29 -11.11
N GLN A 51 -6.30 -17.71 -11.98
CA GLN A 51 -6.47 -18.17 -13.37
C GLN A 51 -5.18 -18.09 -14.19
N ARG A 52 -4.24 -17.23 -13.81
CA ARG A 52 -2.90 -17.13 -14.42
C ARG A 52 -1.85 -18.01 -13.76
N GLY A 53 -2.23 -18.81 -12.75
CA GLY A 53 -1.34 -19.71 -12.05
C GLY A 53 -0.50 -19.07 -10.94
N PHE A 54 -0.85 -17.85 -10.49
CA PHE A 54 -0.18 -17.25 -9.33
C PHE A 54 -0.76 -17.79 -8.01
N ASP A 55 0.09 -18.29 -7.11
CA ASP A 55 -0.31 -18.58 -5.73
C ASP A 55 -0.32 -17.30 -4.89
N VAL A 56 -1.49 -16.70 -4.72
CA VAL A 56 -1.68 -15.49 -3.90
C VAL A 56 -1.74 -15.79 -2.39
N SER A 57 -1.83 -17.05 -1.98
CA SER A 57 -1.87 -17.43 -0.56
C SER A 57 -0.50 -17.24 0.13
N ILE A 58 0.58 -17.07 -0.64
CA ILE A 58 1.88 -16.66 -0.10
C ILE A 58 1.84 -15.25 0.50
N PHE A 59 0.90 -14.38 0.12
CA PHE A 59 0.82 -13.01 0.63
C PHE A 59 0.20 -12.94 2.04
N SER A 60 -0.61 -13.93 2.41
CA SER A 60 -1.26 -13.97 3.73
C SER A 60 -0.42 -14.68 4.80
N ARG A 61 0.67 -15.38 4.43
CA ARG A 61 1.48 -16.23 5.33
C ARG A 61 2.91 -15.71 5.58
N ARG A 62 3.16 -14.41 5.40
CA ARG A 62 4.51 -13.80 5.42
C ARG A 62 4.97 -13.35 6.79
#